data_AF-A0A2W5ADQ6-F1
#
_entry.id   AF-A0A2W5ADQ6-F1
#
_cell.length_a   1.000
_cell.length_b   1.000
_cell.length_c   1.000
_cell.angle_alpha   90.00
_cell.angle_beta   90.00
_cell.angle_gamma   90.00
#
_symmetry.space_group_name_H-M   'P 1'
#
loop_
_entity.id
_entity.type
_entity.pdbx_description
1 polymer ?
#
loop_
_entity_poly.entity_id
_entity_poly.type
_entity_poly.pdbx_seq_one_letter_code
_entity_poly.pdbx_strand_id
1 'polypeptide(L)'
;MTLFARSLLPAALAATLAGCASLSPPPQTFDLSAPAGVGGSARVQRSQILDPEPTTTGTLDSERIVVMPAPLTVEYLGQSQWSDRLPRLVQLRL
;
A
#
# COMPACT_ATOMS: atom_id res chain seq x y z
N MET A 1 8.38 1.08 50.36
CA MET A 1 7.99 2.31 49.63
C MET A 1 9.03 2.78 48.61
N THR A 2 10.27 2.26 48.60
CA THR A 2 11.34 2.64 47.64
C THR A 2 11.38 1.81 46.34
N LEU A 3 10.73 0.64 46.32
CA LEU A 3 10.64 -0.23 45.13
C LEU A 3 9.69 0.35 44.06
N PHE A 4 8.55 0.93 44.46
CA PHE A 4 7.62 1.59 43.54
C PHE A 4 8.27 2.80 42.84
N ALA A 5 9.08 3.58 43.56
CA ALA A 5 9.81 4.72 43.00
C ALA A 5 10.87 4.31 41.96
N ARG A 6 11.48 3.12 42.08
CA ARG A 6 12.47 2.60 41.12
C ARG A 6 11.83 2.06 39.84
N SER A 7 10.59 1.58 39.89
CA SER A 7 9.84 1.13 38.69
C SER A 7 9.22 2.27 37.89
N LEU A 8 9.06 3.47 38.47
CA LEU A 8 8.51 4.65 37.79
C LEU A 8 9.46 5.23 36.72
N LEU A 9 10.77 5.15 36.93
CA LEU A 9 11.78 5.69 36.02
C LEU A 9 11.81 5.00 34.64
N PRO A 10 11.87 3.65 34.52
CA PRO A 10 11.84 2.99 33.22
C PRO A 10 10.48 3.11 32.53
N ALA A 11 9.39 3.16 33.28
CA ALA A 11 8.04 3.35 32.73
C ALA A 11 7.87 4.74 32.09
N ALA A 12 8.38 5.79 32.75
CA ALA A 12 8.38 7.15 32.19
C ALA A 12 9.22 7.25 30.91
N LEU A 13 10.39 6.58 30.87
CA LEU A 13 11.24 6.52 29.69
C LEU A 13 10.56 5.74 28.54
N ALA A 14 9.90 4.62 28.83
CA ALA A 14 9.16 3.87 27.82
C ALA A 14 7.99 4.69 27.24
N ALA A 15 7.31 5.49 28.08
CA ALA A 15 6.23 6.37 27.63
C ALA A 15 6.72 7.50 26.71
N THR A 16 7.88 8.09 26.97
CA THR A 16 8.45 9.12 26.09
C THR A 16 8.94 8.55 24.76
N LEU A 17 9.52 7.34 24.76
CA LEU A 17 9.92 6.66 23.52
C LEU A 17 8.72 6.21 22.68
N ALA A 18 7.62 5.78 23.31
CA ALA A 18 6.40 5.39 22.60
C ALA A 18 5.79 6.55 21.79
N GLY A 19 5.92 7.79 22.26
CA GLY A 19 5.47 8.99 21.56
C GLY A 19 6.24 9.30 20.26
N CYS A 20 7.43 8.73 20.05
CA CYS A 20 8.18 8.94 18.81
C CYS A 20 7.63 8.13 17.63
N ALA A 21 6.91 7.03 17.88
CA ALA A 21 6.33 6.21 16.82
C ALA A 21 5.25 6.96 16.01
N SER A 22 4.55 7.92 16.62
CA SER A 22 3.54 8.75 15.97
C SER A 22 4.10 9.95 15.20
N LEU A 23 5.43 10.17 15.21
CA LEU A 23 6.06 11.30 14.50
C LEU A 23 6.32 11.01 13.01
N SER A 24 6.15 9.77 12.56
CA SER A 24 6.31 9.46 11.14
C SER A 24 5.10 9.98 10.36
N PRO A 25 5.31 10.80 9.32
CA PRO A 25 4.20 11.23 8.48
C PRO A 25 3.54 10.01 7.81
N PRO A 26 2.24 10.06 7.54
CA PRO A 26 1.60 9.02 6.75
C PRO A 26 2.26 8.94 5.35
N PRO A 27 2.36 7.74 4.77
CA PRO A 27 2.87 7.58 3.42
C PRO A 27 1.99 8.32 2.40
N GLN A 28 2.59 8.77 1.31
CA GLN A 28 1.88 9.34 0.18
C GLN A 28 1.10 8.24 -0.55
N THR A 29 -0.21 8.43 -0.69
CA THR A 29 -1.07 7.47 -1.37
C THR A 29 -1.31 7.89 -2.81
N PHE A 30 -1.02 6.97 -3.73
CA PHE A 30 -1.20 7.12 -5.17
C PHE A 30 -2.30 6.19 -5.68
N ASP A 31 -2.97 6.59 -6.76
CA ASP A 31 -4.02 5.80 -7.42
C ASP A 31 -3.73 5.78 -8.93
N LEU A 32 -4.29 4.79 -9.63
CA LEU A 32 -4.25 4.66 -11.07
C LEU A 32 -5.43 5.42 -11.68
N SER A 33 -5.20 6.10 -12.81
CA SER A 33 -6.27 6.65 -13.63
C SER A 33 -6.58 5.70 -14.79
N ALA A 34 -7.87 5.55 -15.12
CA ALA A 34 -8.28 4.78 -16.29
C ALA A 34 -7.92 5.56 -17.59
N PRO A 35 -7.54 4.88 -18.67
CA PRO A 35 -7.30 5.52 -19.96
C PRO A 35 -8.55 6.25 -20.48
N ALA A 36 -8.39 7.48 -20.96
CA ALA A 36 -9.47 8.21 -21.62
C ALA A 36 -9.72 7.64 -23.03
N GLY A 37 -11.00 7.46 -23.40
CA GLY A 37 -11.37 7.10 -24.76
C GLY A 37 -11.53 5.59 -25.05
N VAL A 38 -11.70 4.75 -24.04
CA VAL A 38 -12.13 3.35 -24.22
C VAL A 38 -13.61 3.34 -24.66
N GLY A 39 -13.84 3.63 -25.94
CA GLY A 39 -15.13 3.59 -26.60
C GLY A 39 -15.31 2.27 -27.33
N GLY A 40 -16.02 1.32 -26.72
CA GLY A 40 -16.56 0.17 -27.41
C GLY A 40 -17.97 0.47 -27.90
N SER A 41 -18.31 0.07 -29.14
CA SER A 41 -19.71 -0.10 -29.52
C SER A 41 -20.35 -1.03 -28.48
N ALA A 42 -21.28 -0.51 -27.67
CA ALA A 42 -22.09 -1.31 -26.77
C ALA A 42 -23.05 -2.17 -27.61
N ARG A 43 -22.50 -3.14 -28.34
CA ARG A 43 -23.27 -4.20 -28.96
C ARG A 43 -23.77 -5.06 -27.82
N VAL A 44 -25.09 -5.12 -27.66
CA VAL A 44 -25.73 -6.02 -26.71
C VAL A 44 -25.34 -7.46 -27.05
N GLN A 45 -24.32 -7.98 -26.36
CA GLN A 45 -23.92 -9.38 -26.45
C GLN A 45 -24.71 -10.17 -25.40
N ARG A 46 -25.26 -11.32 -25.80
CA ARG A 46 -25.95 -12.26 -24.88
C ARG A 46 -24.97 -13.13 -24.08
N SER A 47 -23.69 -12.74 -24.01
CA SER A 47 -22.64 -13.45 -23.30
C SER A 47 -22.39 -12.80 -21.94
N GLN A 48 -22.22 -13.61 -20.90
CA GLN A 48 -21.68 -13.17 -19.62
C GLN A 48 -20.15 -13.25 -19.70
N ILE A 49 -19.47 -12.22 -19.20
CA ILE A 49 -18.01 -12.17 -19.12
C ILE A 49 -17.66 -12.11 -17.64
N LEU A 50 -16.86 -13.07 -17.19
CA LEU A 50 -16.25 -13.06 -15.87
C LEU A 50 -14.84 -12.49 -16.02
N ASP A 51 -14.52 -11.46 -15.23
CA ASP A 51 -13.18 -10.90 -15.16
C ASP A 51 -12.61 -11.12 -13.76
N PRO A 52 -11.73 -12.12 -13.57
CA PRO A 52 -11.12 -12.40 -12.28
C PRO A 52 -9.98 -11.41 -11.98
N GLU A 53 -9.65 -11.25 -10.69
CA GLU A 53 -8.50 -10.43 -10.28
C GLU A 53 -7.21 -10.88 -10.99
N PRO A 54 -6.39 -9.95 -11.53
CA PRO A 54 -5.15 -10.27 -12.20
C PRO A 54 -4.17 -11.04 -11.31
N THR A 55 -3.47 -12.02 -11.87
CA THR A 55 -2.42 -12.74 -11.13
C THR A 55 -1.13 -11.94 -11.08
N THR A 56 -0.51 -11.85 -9.90
CA THR A 56 0.75 -11.11 -9.71
C THR A 56 1.76 -11.91 -8.88
N THR A 57 3.03 -11.53 -8.98
CA THR A 57 4.08 -12.02 -8.06
C THR A 57 3.84 -11.45 -6.66
N GLY A 58 4.22 -12.17 -5.60
CA GLY A 58 4.03 -11.72 -4.22
C GLY A 58 4.69 -10.38 -3.87
N THR A 59 5.67 -9.91 -4.66
CA THR A 59 6.24 -8.56 -4.51
C THR A 59 5.27 -7.45 -4.91
N LEU A 60 4.38 -7.72 -5.86
CA LEU A 60 3.39 -6.80 -6.43
C LEU A 60 1.99 -6.98 -5.83
N ASP A 61 1.69 -8.11 -5.18
CA ASP A 61 0.44 -8.31 -4.43
C ASP A 61 0.46 -7.57 -3.07
N SER A 62 0.63 -6.24 -3.13
CA SER A 62 0.61 -5.37 -1.97
C SER A 62 0.24 -3.94 -2.34
N GLU A 63 0.08 -3.08 -1.33
CA GLU A 63 -0.05 -1.64 -1.51
C GLU A 63 1.30 -0.94 -1.74
N ARG A 64 2.43 -1.66 -1.71
CA ARG A 64 3.76 -1.03 -1.84
C ARG A 64 4.09 -0.76 -3.30
N ILE A 65 4.63 0.42 -3.57
CA ILE A 65 5.09 0.78 -4.91
C ILE A 65 6.48 0.17 -5.15
N VAL A 66 6.56 -0.72 -6.12
CA VAL A 66 7.82 -1.36 -6.54
C VAL A 66 8.53 -0.48 -7.56
N VAL A 67 9.83 -0.26 -7.37
CA VAL A 67 10.72 0.44 -8.29
C VAL A 67 11.93 -0.43 -8.62
N MET A 68 12.48 -0.24 -9.81
CA MET A 68 13.69 -0.94 -10.27
C MET A 68 14.78 0.07 -10.61
N PRO A 69 15.59 0.52 -9.64
CA PRO A 69 16.58 1.59 -9.84
C PRO A 69 17.78 1.15 -10.70
N ALA A 70 18.05 -0.15 -10.76
CA ALA A 70 19.09 -0.75 -11.59
C ALA A 70 18.61 -2.10 -12.14
N PRO A 71 19.25 -2.65 -13.19
CA PRO A 71 18.92 -3.98 -13.70
C PRO A 71 19.01 -5.02 -12.59
N LEU A 72 17.97 -5.86 -12.46
CA LEU A 72 17.86 -6.94 -11.47
C LEU A 72 17.74 -6.49 -10.00
N THR A 73 17.50 -5.20 -9.74
CA THR A 73 17.23 -4.68 -8.39
C THR A 73 15.75 -4.36 -8.25
N VAL A 74 15.13 -4.84 -7.16
CA VAL A 74 13.73 -4.57 -6.83
C VAL A 74 13.69 -3.92 -5.46
N GLU A 75 13.15 -2.71 -5.40
CA GLU A 75 13.03 -1.91 -4.18
C GLU A 75 11.61 -1.40 -4.01
N TYR A 76 11.28 -0.98 -2.79
CA TYR A 76 10.03 -0.29 -2.50
C TYR A 76 10.27 1.20 -2.37
N LEU A 77 9.45 2.00 -3.06
CA LEU A 77 9.50 3.44 -2.94
C LEU A 77 9.17 3.86 -1.50
N GLY A 78 10.09 4.62 -0.88
CA GLY A 78 9.93 5.07 0.50
C GLY A 78 8.74 6.01 0.68
N GLN A 79 8.05 5.88 1.81
CA GLN A 79 6.95 6.76 2.21
C GLN A 79 5.87 6.93 1.13
N SER A 80 5.64 5.89 0.34
CA SER A 80 4.71 5.90 -0.78
C SER A 80 3.98 4.57 -0.86
N GLN A 81 2.69 4.63 -1.18
CA GLN A 81 1.84 3.45 -1.34
C GLN A 81 0.78 3.67 -2.41
N TRP A 82 0.22 2.56 -2.88
CA TRP A 82 -1.03 2.53 -3.62
C TRP A 82 -2.23 2.70 -2.68
N SER A 83 -3.39 3.06 -3.24
CA SER A 83 -4.65 3.21 -2.51
C SER A 83 -5.35 1.89 -2.14
N ASP A 84 -4.99 0.77 -2.80
CA ASP A 84 -5.41 -0.61 -2.49
C ASP A 84 -4.31 -1.56 -3.05
N ARG A 85 -4.47 -2.87 -2.89
CA ARG A 85 -3.57 -3.87 -3.50
C ARG A 85 -3.56 -3.71 -5.02
N LEU A 86 -2.36 -3.74 -5.59
CA LEU A 86 -2.16 -3.49 -7.02
C LEU A 86 -3.03 -4.35 -7.96
N PRO A 87 -3.24 -5.67 -7.75
CA PRO A 87 -4.04 -6.46 -8.69
C PRO A 87 -5.50 -5.98 -8.74
N ARG A 88 -6.09 -5.69 -7.58
CA ARG A 88 -7.41 -5.09 -7.47
C ARG A 88 -7.50 -3.69 -8.07
N LEU A 89 -6.50 -2.84 -7.85
CA LEU A 89 -6.47 -1.50 -8.45
C LEU A 89 -6.46 -1.56 -9.97
N VAL A 90 -5.65 -2.44 -10.55
CA VAL A 90 -5.62 -2.64 -12.01
C VAL A 90 -6.99 -3.07 -12.50
N GLN A 91 -7.61 -4.07 -11.87
CA GLN A 91 -8.93 -4.58 -12.24
C GLN A 91 -10.01 -3.49 -12.27
N LEU A 92 -9.97 -2.54 -11.31
CA LEU A 92 -10.93 -1.45 -11.23
C LEU A 92 -10.76 -0.38 -12.32
N ARG A 93 -9.65 -0.41 -13.08
CA ARG A 93 -9.31 0.56 -14.14
C ARG A 93 -9.31 -0.03 -15.55
N LEU A 94 -9.57 -1.34 -15.68
CA LEU A 94 -9.82 -2.01 -16.96
C LEU A 94 -11.21 -1.64 -17.49
#